data_AF-F0IB78-F1
#
_entry.id   AF-F0IB78-F1
#
_cell.length_a   1.000
_cell.length_b   1.000
_cell.length_c   1.000
_cell.angle_alpha   90.00
_cell.angle_beta   90.00
_cell.angle_gamma   90.00
#
_symmetry.space_group_name_H-M   'P 1'
#
loop_
_entity.id
_entity.type
_entity.pdbx_description
1 polymer ?
#
loop_
_entity_poly.entity_id
_entity_poly.type
_entity_poly.pdbx_seq_one_letter_code
_entity_poly.pdbx_strand_id
1 'polypeptide(L)'
;MKGNNMANRSYIYLKNGDEARILTEGVYTIPCFWQLFWDEEDLQSVIPIWEKAEQLEEEDDDDEAERFYQEQNVDILIPIEKFQKNALQNRSFLEQYAPQTLQLYDDFVRYILVNAKDGDMLGFYVLEVVFMDELSIASDKLLKNIRAIQESEAKDLDFSLTGKDLIALAMGFPDYYASELLPEDNILDSVAYQNELKKMQGQEAKQEQRQEELVQVQEDDQGLDETGVDAKENKRANGVIYLLLLALVIRLIFYMMVKR
;
A
#
# COMPACT_ATOMS: atom_id res chain seq x y z
N MET A 1 11.64 8.32 15.21
CA MET A 1 11.69 9.50 14.32
C MET A 1 10.26 9.94 14.03
N LYS A 2 9.71 10.94 14.74
CA LYS A 2 8.41 11.55 14.40
C LYS A 2 8.65 12.61 13.32
N GLY A 3 8.40 12.26 12.07
CA GLY A 3 8.65 13.10 10.90
C GLY A 3 7.40 13.26 10.03
N ASN A 4 6.90 14.49 9.95
CA ASN A 4 6.18 15.10 8.84
C ASN A 4 5.41 14.17 7.88
N ASN A 5 4.07 14.19 7.97
CA ASN A 5 3.18 13.94 6.83
C ASN A 5 3.43 12.61 6.08
N MET A 6 3.80 11.54 6.79
CA MET A 6 4.01 10.23 6.18
C MET A 6 2.69 9.48 6.18
N ALA A 7 2.24 9.07 4.99
CA ALA A 7 1.19 8.08 4.86
C ALA A 7 1.52 6.84 5.71
N ASN A 8 0.51 6.22 6.31
CA ASN A 8 0.66 4.93 6.98
C ASN A 8 1.05 3.88 5.93
N ARG A 9 2.11 3.13 6.21
CA ARG A 9 2.72 2.21 5.24
C ARG A 9 2.75 0.79 5.76
N SER A 10 2.70 -0.12 4.81
CA SER A 10 3.01 -1.52 5.02
C SER A 10 4.21 -1.90 4.15
N TYR A 11 4.99 -2.91 4.56
CA TYR A 11 6.16 -3.38 3.82
C TYR A 11 6.23 -4.89 3.78
N ILE A 12 6.66 -5.44 2.63
CA ILE A 12 7.33 -6.74 2.60
C ILE A 12 8.83 -6.48 2.65
N TYR A 13 9.54 -7.25 3.46
CA TYR A 13 11.00 -7.19 3.53
C TYR A 13 11.61 -8.57 3.79
N LEU A 14 12.90 -8.72 3.51
CA LEU A 14 13.69 -9.90 3.89
C LEU A 14 14.52 -9.57 5.13
N LYS A 15 14.47 -10.43 6.14
CA LYS A 15 15.18 -10.27 7.42
C LYS A 15 16.24 -11.35 7.59
N ASN A 16 17.47 -10.96 7.91
CA ASN A 16 18.56 -11.88 8.23
C ASN A 16 19.46 -11.28 9.32
N GLY A 17 19.29 -11.75 10.56
CA GLY A 17 19.89 -11.10 11.72
C GLY A 17 19.39 -9.65 11.85
N ASP A 18 20.32 -8.70 11.93
CA ASP A 18 20.04 -7.26 12.02
C ASP A 18 19.80 -6.60 10.64
N GLU A 19 20.00 -7.33 9.53
CA GLU A 19 19.76 -6.83 8.19
C GLU A 19 18.28 -6.95 7.81
N ALA A 20 17.69 -5.85 7.35
CA ALA A 20 16.37 -5.81 6.75
C ALA A 20 16.44 -5.18 5.35
N ARG A 21 15.90 -5.88 4.35
CA ARG A 21 15.86 -5.44 2.95
C ARG A 21 14.42 -5.31 2.49
N ILE A 22 13.93 -4.08 2.37
CA ILE A 22 12.56 -3.81 1.88
C ILE A 22 12.45 -4.23 0.42
N LEU A 23 11.36 -4.92 0.08
CA LEU A 23 11.07 -5.41 -1.27
C LEU A 23 9.97 -4.59 -1.95
N THR A 24 8.95 -4.22 -1.20
CA THR A 24 7.79 -3.48 -1.70
C THR A 24 7.06 -2.78 -0.55
N GLU A 25 6.34 -1.73 -0.89
CA GLU A 25 5.52 -0.96 0.04
C GLU A 25 4.03 -0.95 -0.36
N GLY A 26 3.15 -0.94 0.63
CA GLY A 26 1.74 -0.59 0.50
C GLY A 26 1.50 0.76 1.17
N VAL A 27 0.67 1.60 0.57
CA VAL A 27 0.33 2.93 1.09
C VAL A 27 -1.14 2.92 1.50
N TYR A 28 -1.42 3.13 2.79
CA TYR A 28 -2.74 3.06 3.41
C TYR A 28 -3.48 1.71 3.25
N THR A 29 -2.77 0.65 2.87
CA THR A 29 -3.38 -0.66 2.59
C THR A 29 -2.41 -1.81 2.83
N ILE A 30 -2.96 -3.01 3.03
CA ILE A 30 -2.23 -4.28 2.97
C ILE A 30 -2.61 -4.94 1.64
N PRO A 31 -1.72 -4.93 0.62
CA PRO A 31 -2.04 -5.44 -0.70
C PRO A 31 -2.51 -6.90 -0.68
N CYS A 32 -3.45 -7.24 -1.55
CA CYS A 32 -4.18 -8.50 -1.43
C CYS A 32 -3.33 -9.75 -1.66
N PHE A 33 -2.24 -9.67 -2.44
CA PHE A 33 -1.33 -10.80 -2.61
C PHE A 33 -0.59 -11.14 -1.32
N TRP A 34 -0.35 -10.16 -0.45
CA TRP A 34 0.43 -10.37 0.77
C TRP A 34 -0.32 -11.32 1.71
N GLN A 35 -1.65 -11.18 1.75
CA GLN A 35 -2.55 -12.02 2.54
C GLN A 35 -2.63 -13.49 2.04
N LEU A 36 -2.04 -13.81 0.88
CA LEU A 36 -1.91 -15.19 0.38
C LEU A 36 -0.67 -15.90 0.96
N PHE A 37 0.21 -15.20 1.67
CA PHE A 37 1.53 -15.71 2.04
C PHE A 37 1.67 -16.17 3.49
N TRP A 38 0.82 -15.69 4.38
CA TRP A 38 0.76 -16.10 5.79
C TRP A 38 -0.59 -16.77 6.10
N ASP A 39 -0.65 -17.51 7.20
CA ASP A 39 -1.85 -18.21 7.63
C ASP A 39 -2.42 -17.70 8.97
N GLU A 40 -3.47 -18.36 9.44
CA GLU A 40 -4.15 -17.98 10.67
C GLU A 40 -3.24 -18.13 11.90
N GLU A 41 -2.33 -19.11 11.91
CA GLU A 41 -1.36 -19.29 12.99
C GLU A 41 -0.37 -18.13 13.04
N ASP A 42 0.15 -17.72 11.88
CA ASP A 42 1.05 -16.58 11.77
C ASP A 42 0.40 -15.31 12.34
N LEU A 43 -0.85 -15.04 11.96
CA LEU A 43 -1.58 -13.85 12.40
C LEU A 43 -1.96 -13.92 13.89
N GLN A 44 -2.43 -15.08 14.37
CA GLN A 44 -2.75 -15.29 15.78
C GLN A 44 -1.54 -15.14 16.70
N SER A 45 -0.33 -15.38 16.19
CA SER A 45 0.90 -15.21 16.97
C SER A 45 1.25 -13.74 17.23
N VAL A 46 0.83 -12.82 16.35
CA VAL A 46 1.18 -11.39 16.43
C VAL A 46 0.06 -10.51 16.99
N ILE A 47 -1.21 -10.91 16.87
CA ILE A 47 -2.35 -10.12 17.38
C ILE A 47 -2.17 -9.72 18.86
N PRO A 48 -1.78 -10.61 19.80
CA PRO A 48 -1.59 -10.21 21.20
C PRO A 48 -0.44 -9.21 21.40
N ILE A 49 0.56 -9.23 20.51
CA ILE A 49 1.67 -8.27 20.51
C ILE A 49 1.13 -6.90 20.07
N TRP A 50 0.31 -6.87 19.02
CA TRP A 50 -0.34 -5.65 18.55
C TRP A 50 -1.32 -5.06 19.57
N GLU A 51 -2.09 -5.90 20.28
CA GLU A 51 -2.97 -5.46 21.38
C GLU A 51 -2.17 -4.75 22.49
N LYS A 52 -1.00 -5.30 22.86
CA LYS A 52 -0.12 -4.65 23.83
C LYS A 52 0.49 -3.36 23.28
N ALA A 53 0.85 -3.33 21.99
CA ALA A 53 1.32 -2.11 21.35
C ALA A 53 0.27 -0.99 21.37
N GLU A 54 -0.98 -1.31 20.99
CA GLU A 54 -2.12 -0.37 21.04
C GLU A 54 -2.34 0.15 22.47
N GLN A 55 -2.34 -0.74 23.47
CA GLN A 55 -2.46 -0.35 24.88
C GLN A 55 -1.36 0.64 25.33
N LEU A 56 -0.11 0.38 24.93
CA LEU A 56 1.02 1.24 25.29
C LEU A 56 0.94 2.63 24.64
N GLU A 57 0.43 2.69 23.41
CA GLU A 57 0.17 3.96 22.73
C GLU A 57 -1.00 4.73 23.36
N GLU A 58 -2.04 4.05 23.83
CA GLU A 58 -3.17 4.68 24.55
C GLU A 58 -2.77 5.19 25.95
N GLU A 59 -1.83 4.54 26.62
CA GLU A 59 -1.35 4.90 27.95
C GLU A 59 -0.37 6.11 27.95
N ASP A 60 0.05 6.57 26.76
CA ASP A 60 1.05 7.64 26.56
C ASP A 60 2.38 7.38 27.32
N ASP A 61 2.74 6.11 27.57
CA ASP A 61 4.02 5.71 28.18
C ASP A 61 5.09 5.51 27.10
N ASP A 62 5.63 6.64 26.61
CA ASP A 62 6.63 6.67 25.53
C ASP A 62 7.87 5.79 25.84
N ASP A 63 8.29 5.69 27.11
CA ASP A 63 9.47 4.91 27.52
C ASP A 63 9.17 3.40 27.47
N GLU A 64 8.00 2.97 27.94
CA GLU A 64 7.60 1.55 27.86
C GLU A 64 7.31 1.14 26.41
N ALA A 65 6.65 1.99 25.63
CA ALA A 65 6.41 1.77 24.21
C ALA A 65 7.73 1.63 23.43
N GLU A 66 8.69 2.53 23.64
CA GLU A 66 9.99 2.45 22.96
C GLU A 66 10.73 1.14 23.28
N ARG A 67 10.78 0.73 24.56
CA ARG A 67 11.38 -0.56 24.93
C ARG A 67 10.64 -1.73 24.32
N PHE A 68 9.31 -1.69 24.32
CA PHE A 68 8.48 -2.75 23.74
C PHE A 68 8.81 -2.95 22.26
N TYR A 69 8.86 -1.87 21.47
CA TYR A 69 9.20 -1.93 20.05
C TYR A 69 10.67 -2.37 19.78
N GLN A 70 11.58 -2.18 20.74
CA GLN A 70 12.97 -2.66 20.62
C GLN A 70 13.10 -4.16 20.92
N GLU A 71 12.27 -4.69 21.84
CA GLU A 71 12.38 -6.07 22.32
C GLU A 71 11.43 -7.04 21.61
N GLN A 72 10.26 -6.57 21.21
CA GLN A 72 9.22 -7.38 20.59
C GLN A 72 9.24 -7.22 19.08
N ASN A 73 9.06 -8.35 18.40
CA ASN A 73 8.83 -8.34 16.96
C ASN A 73 7.33 -8.15 16.69
N VAL A 74 6.96 -6.96 16.22
CA VAL A 74 5.58 -6.62 15.84
C VAL A 74 5.23 -7.03 14.42
N ASP A 75 6.16 -7.68 13.71
CA ASP A 75 5.99 -8.04 12.31
C ASP A 75 5.58 -9.49 12.16
N ILE A 76 4.78 -9.79 11.14
CA ILE A 76 4.56 -11.18 10.72
C ILE A 76 5.87 -11.64 10.05
N LEU A 77 6.56 -12.60 10.65
CA LEU A 77 7.79 -13.19 10.10
C LEU A 77 7.56 -14.65 9.77
N ILE A 78 7.76 -15.03 8.51
CA ILE A 78 7.63 -16.42 8.07
C ILE A 78 8.92 -16.91 7.40
N PRO A 79 9.30 -18.19 7.57
CA PRO A 79 10.39 -18.80 6.80
C PRO A 79 10.10 -18.76 5.29
N ILE A 80 11.14 -18.64 4.46
CA ILE A 80 11.00 -18.64 3.00
C ILE A 80 10.35 -19.93 2.49
N GLU A 81 10.60 -21.06 3.15
CA GLU A 81 9.96 -22.34 2.81
C GLU A 81 8.45 -22.32 3.08
N LYS A 82 8.02 -21.66 4.16
CA LYS A 82 6.59 -21.48 4.47
C LYS A 82 5.95 -20.54 3.45
N PHE A 83 6.60 -19.43 3.12
CA PHE A 83 6.18 -18.53 2.05
C PHE A 83 5.97 -19.28 0.71
N GLN A 84 6.97 -20.05 0.26
CA GLN A 84 6.87 -20.81 -1.00
C GLN A 84 5.69 -21.78 -0.98
N LYS A 85 5.50 -22.50 0.13
CA LYS A 85 4.40 -23.43 0.30
C LYS A 85 3.06 -22.71 0.24
N ASN A 86 2.88 -21.64 1.00
CA ASN A 86 1.64 -20.87 1.05
C ASN A 86 1.34 -20.23 -0.32
N ALA A 87 2.35 -19.66 -0.98
CA ALA A 87 2.21 -19.09 -2.31
C ALA A 87 1.75 -20.13 -3.34
N LEU A 88 2.34 -21.34 -3.33
CA LEU A 88 1.93 -22.42 -4.22
C LEU A 88 0.51 -22.93 -3.91
N GLN A 89 0.19 -23.10 -2.62
CA GLN A 89 -1.12 -23.60 -2.18
C GLN A 89 -2.25 -22.62 -2.52
N ASN A 90 -2.04 -21.34 -2.26
CA ASN A 90 -3.07 -20.32 -2.46
C ASN A 90 -3.13 -19.80 -3.91
N ARG A 91 -2.17 -20.17 -4.76
CA ARG A 91 -2.20 -19.83 -6.20
C ARG A 91 -3.48 -20.30 -6.89
N SER A 92 -4.00 -21.48 -6.56
CA SER A 92 -5.22 -22.02 -7.20
C SER A 92 -6.46 -21.17 -6.93
N PHE A 93 -6.48 -20.45 -5.80
CA PHE A 93 -7.55 -19.51 -5.48
C PHE A 93 -7.59 -18.36 -6.50
N LEU A 94 -6.43 -17.78 -6.83
CA LEU A 94 -6.32 -16.76 -7.87
C LEU A 94 -6.63 -17.32 -9.26
N GLU A 95 -6.19 -18.53 -9.57
CA GLU A 95 -6.49 -19.19 -10.84
C GLU A 95 -8.01 -19.35 -11.05
N GLN A 96 -8.74 -19.67 -9.98
CA GLN A 96 -10.19 -19.84 -10.02
C GLN A 96 -10.96 -18.50 -10.10
N TYR A 97 -10.58 -17.51 -9.29
CA TYR A 97 -11.40 -16.31 -9.08
C TYR A 97 -10.86 -15.04 -9.73
N ALA A 98 -9.58 -15.02 -10.09
CA ALA A 98 -8.91 -13.88 -10.69
C ALA A 98 -7.80 -14.30 -11.67
N PRO A 99 -8.07 -15.16 -12.66
CA PRO A 99 -7.04 -15.70 -13.56
C PRO A 99 -6.24 -14.62 -14.30
N GLN A 100 -6.81 -13.42 -14.48
CA GLN A 100 -6.13 -12.28 -15.07
C GLN A 100 -4.94 -11.77 -14.25
N THR A 101 -4.88 -12.06 -12.94
CA THR A 101 -3.81 -11.63 -12.04
C THR A 101 -2.69 -12.65 -11.91
N LEU A 102 -2.90 -13.87 -12.43
CA LEU A 102 -2.05 -15.03 -12.15
C LEU A 102 -0.60 -14.84 -12.62
N GLN A 103 -0.40 -14.26 -13.80
CA GLN A 103 0.95 -13.99 -14.30
C GLN A 103 1.68 -12.95 -13.43
N LEU A 104 0.98 -11.88 -13.02
CA LEU A 104 1.55 -10.86 -12.14
C LEU A 104 1.89 -11.45 -10.77
N TYR A 105 1.03 -12.32 -10.24
CA TYR A 105 1.27 -13.04 -9.00
C TYR A 105 2.51 -13.94 -9.09
N ASP A 106 2.62 -14.74 -10.15
CA ASP A 106 3.76 -15.64 -10.36
C ASP A 106 5.08 -14.87 -10.48
N ASP A 107 5.06 -13.73 -11.20
CA ASP A 107 6.22 -12.85 -11.31
C ASP A 107 6.58 -12.19 -9.97
N PHE A 108 5.58 -11.86 -9.14
CA PHE A 108 5.80 -11.29 -7.81
C PHE A 108 6.38 -12.30 -6.83
N VAL A 109 5.88 -13.53 -6.82
CA VAL A 109 6.45 -14.63 -6.03
C VAL A 109 7.90 -14.88 -6.46
N ARG A 110 8.16 -14.94 -7.78
CA ARG A 110 9.52 -15.08 -8.31
C ARG A 110 10.43 -13.93 -7.85
N TYR A 111 9.94 -12.70 -7.91
CA TYR A 111 10.68 -11.52 -7.46
C TYR A 111 11.11 -11.62 -5.99
N ILE A 112 10.22 -12.04 -5.10
CA ILE A 112 10.58 -12.24 -3.69
C ILE A 112 11.68 -13.32 -3.57
N LEU A 113 11.52 -14.44 -4.29
CA LEU A 113 12.46 -15.56 -4.22
C LEU A 113 13.86 -15.27 -4.76
N VAL A 114 13.99 -14.52 -5.86
CA VAL A 114 15.32 -14.20 -6.43
C VAL A 114 16.10 -13.21 -5.57
N ASN A 115 15.41 -12.49 -4.66
CA ASN A 115 16.03 -11.58 -3.70
C ASN A 115 16.33 -12.25 -2.36
N ALA A 116 15.73 -13.41 -2.07
CA ALA A 116 15.97 -14.16 -0.85
C ALA A 116 17.36 -14.82 -0.85
N LYS A 117 18.01 -14.81 0.32
CA LYS A 117 19.27 -15.48 0.60
C LYS A 117 19.09 -16.54 1.68
N ASP A 118 20.07 -17.43 1.82
CA ASP A 118 20.07 -18.44 2.87
C ASP A 118 19.96 -17.80 4.26
N GLY A 119 19.00 -18.28 5.06
CA GLY A 119 18.73 -17.78 6.41
C GLY A 119 17.80 -16.56 6.46
N ASP A 120 17.34 -16.05 5.32
CA ASP A 120 16.32 -15.00 5.29
C ASP A 120 14.97 -15.52 5.85
N MET A 121 14.24 -14.62 6.51
CA MET A 121 12.81 -14.73 6.74
C MET A 121 12.08 -13.65 5.93
N LEU A 122 10.87 -13.95 5.46
CA LEU A 122 10.00 -12.97 4.84
C LEU A 122 9.20 -12.26 5.92
N GLY A 123 9.40 -10.96 6.03
CA GLY A 123 8.76 -10.11 7.02
C GLY A 123 7.70 -9.20 6.42
N PHE A 124 6.66 -8.95 7.20
CA PHE A 124 5.56 -8.09 6.85
C PHE A 124 5.29 -7.10 7.98
N TYR A 125 5.65 -5.85 7.72
CA TYR A 125 5.27 -4.73 8.57
C TYR A 125 3.91 -4.22 8.12
N VAL A 126 2.89 -4.35 8.97
CA VAL A 126 1.52 -3.92 8.63
C VAL A 126 0.86 -3.07 9.73
N LEU A 127 1.55 -2.87 10.86
CA LEU A 127 0.95 -2.33 12.08
C LEU A 127 0.36 -0.93 11.90
N GLU A 128 1.07 -0.03 11.23
CA GLU A 128 0.56 1.32 10.92
C GLU A 128 -0.76 1.29 10.14
N VAL A 129 -0.93 0.31 9.25
CA VAL A 129 -2.18 0.15 8.47
C VAL A 129 -3.26 -0.55 9.31
N VAL A 130 -2.88 -1.49 10.17
CA VAL A 130 -3.81 -2.13 11.12
C VAL A 130 -4.42 -1.08 12.06
N PHE A 131 -3.61 -0.16 12.59
CA PHE A 131 -4.04 0.91 13.50
C PHE A 131 -4.81 2.06 12.81
N MET A 132 -4.88 2.08 11.47
CA MET A 132 -5.78 3.02 10.78
C MET A 132 -7.25 2.70 11.06
N ASP A 133 -7.54 1.42 11.13
CA ASP A 133 -8.80 0.89 11.61
C ASP A 133 -8.66 0.59 13.11
N GLU A 134 -9.75 0.27 13.80
CA GLU A 134 -9.64 -0.33 15.14
C GLU A 134 -8.96 -1.70 15.01
N LEU A 135 -7.94 -1.98 15.84
CA LEU A 135 -7.13 -3.20 15.74
C LEU A 135 -7.98 -4.47 15.70
N SER A 136 -9.04 -4.52 16.51
CA SER A 136 -9.96 -5.66 16.54
C SER A 136 -10.66 -5.87 15.18
N ILE A 137 -11.12 -4.78 14.56
CA ILE A 137 -11.78 -4.81 13.23
C ILE A 137 -10.79 -5.23 12.15
N ALA A 138 -9.57 -4.67 12.16
CA ALA A 138 -8.54 -5.01 11.19
C ALA A 138 -8.11 -6.49 11.31
N SER A 139 -7.90 -6.97 12.53
CA SER A 139 -7.52 -8.35 12.81
C SER A 139 -8.61 -9.34 12.38
N ASP A 140 -9.88 -9.04 12.67
CA ASP A 140 -11.02 -9.87 12.25
C ASP A 140 -11.13 -9.96 10.73
N LYS A 141 -10.95 -8.84 10.01
CA LYS A 141 -10.93 -8.82 8.54
C LYS A 141 -9.79 -9.68 7.97
N LEU A 142 -8.58 -9.55 8.53
CA LEU A 142 -7.42 -10.34 8.08
C LEU A 142 -7.64 -11.84 8.31
N LEU A 143 -8.11 -12.24 9.49
CA LEU A 143 -8.45 -13.63 9.80
C LEU A 143 -9.55 -14.16 8.87
N LYS A 144 -10.60 -13.37 8.63
CA LYS A 144 -11.69 -13.71 7.71
C LYS A 144 -11.18 -13.91 6.28
N ASN A 145 -10.31 -13.03 5.79
CA ASN A 145 -9.73 -13.15 4.45
C ASN A 145 -8.88 -14.41 4.30
N ILE A 146 -8.06 -14.73 5.30
CA ILE A 146 -7.23 -15.95 5.30
C ILE A 146 -8.13 -17.20 5.19
N ARG A 147 -9.18 -17.28 6.01
CA ARG A 147 -10.14 -18.41 5.96
C ARG A 147 -10.85 -18.48 4.61
N ALA A 148 -11.30 -17.34 4.08
CA ALA A 148 -11.94 -17.29 2.76
C ALA A 148 -11.02 -17.77 1.62
N ILE A 149 -9.73 -17.46 1.68
CA ILE A 149 -8.72 -17.96 0.73
C ILE A 149 -8.57 -19.48 0.86
N GLN A 150 -8.39 -19.97 2.10
CA GLN A 150 -8.16 -21.39 2.38
C GLN A 150 -9.36 -22.29 2.05
N GLU A 151 -10.57 -21.79 2.31
CA GLU A 151 -11.83 -22.48 2.01
C GLU A 151 -12.27 -22.29 0.54
N SER A 152 -11.54 -21.45 -0.21
CA SER A 152 -11.84 -21.10 -1.60
C SER A 152 -13.22 -20.44 -1.77
N GLU A 153 -13.56 -19.48 -0.91
CA GLU A 153 -14.83 -18.76 -0.86
C GLU A 153 -14.64 -17.25 -1.13
N ALA A 154 -14.38 -16.86 -2.38
CA ALA A 154 -14.03 -15.48 -2.76
C ALA A 154 -15.10 -14.42 -2.42
N LYS A 155 -16.36 -14.83 -2.23
CA LYS A 155 -17.47 -13.94 -1.83
C LYS A 155 -17.29 -13.37 -0.41
N ASP A 156 -16.50 -14.03 0.43
CA ASP A 156 -16.32 -13.68 1.83
C ASP A 156 -15.10 -12.76 2.05
N LEU A 157 -14.34 -12.44 0.99
CA LEU A 157 -13.24 -11.49 1.03
C LEU A 157 -13.72 -10.05 1.31
N ASP A 158 -12.94 -9.32 2.11
CA ASP A 158 -13.14 -7.89 2.37
C ASP A 158 -12.42 -6.98 1.36
N PHE A 159 -11.83 -7.56 0.31
CA PHE A 159 -11.21 -6.83 -0.80
C PHE A 159 -11.60 -7.40 -2.16
N SER A 160 -11.44 -6.58 -3.20
CA SER A 160 -11.71 -6.98 -4.58
C SER A 160 -10.46 -7.55 -5.25
N LEU A 161 -10.58 -8.75 -5.83
CA LEU A 161 -9.55 -9.36 -6.68
C LEU A 161 -9.52 -8.79 -8.11
N THR A 162 -10.48 -7.93 -8.46
CA THR A 162 -10.64 -7.34 -9.81
C THR A 162 -10.39 -5.83 -9.80
N GLY A 163 -9.63 -5.36 -8.80
CA GLY A 163 -9.19 -3.98 -8.68
C GLY A 163 -8.53 -3.48 -9.98
N LYS A 164 -8.78 -2.22 -10.32
CA LYS A 164 -8.21 -1.60 -11.55
C LYS A 164 -6.72 -1.30 -11.42
N ASP A 165 -6.28 -1.09 -10.19
CA ASP A 165 -4.88 -0.83 -9.86
C ASP A 165 -4.30 -2.08 -9.19
N LEU A 166 -4.00 -3.08 -10.01
CA LEU A 166 -3.47 -4.36 -9.50
C LEU A 166 -2.07 -4.22 -8.90
N ILE A 167 -1.29 -3.21 -9.30
CA ILE A 167 0.00 -2.98 -8.67
C ILE A 167 -0.22 -2.52 -7.24
N ALA A 168 -0.87 -1.37 -7.03
CA ALA A 168 -1.05 -0.81 -5.69
C ALA A 168 -1.90 -1.72 -4.79
N LEU A 169 -3.00 -2.28 -5.32
CA LEU A 169 -3.98 -3.03 -4.53
C LEU A 169 -3.60 -4.49 -4.32
N ALA A 170 -2.82 -5.10 -5.22
CA ALA A 170 -2.50 -6.52 -5.12
C ALA A 170 -1.09 -6.78 -4.64
N MET A 171 -0.07 -6.15 -5.23
CA MET A 171 1.33 -6.42 -4.90
C MET A 171 2.00 -5.33 -4.06
N GLY A 172 1.45 -4.12 -4.04
CA GLY A 172 2.15 -2.93 -3.56
C GLY A 172 3.10 -2.36 -4.62
N PHE A 173 3.81 -1.30 -4.27
CA PHE A 173 4.82 -0.69 -5.13
C PHE A 173 6.19 -1.28 -4.81
N PRO A 174 6.87 -1.91 -5.77
CA PRO A 174 8.28 -2.28 -5.60
C PRO A 174 9.05 -1.06 -5.13
N ASP A 175 9.94 -1.22 -4.14
CA ASP A 175 10.64 -0.08 -3.53
C ASP A 175 11.30 0.78 -4.63
N TYR A 176 10.76 1.98 -4.79
CA TYR A 176 11.14 2.92 -5.84
C TYR A 176 12.63 3.28 -5.75
N TYR A 177 13.21 3.20 -4.54
CA TYR A 177 14.59 3.58 -4.26
C TYR A 177 15.61 2.45 -4.46
N ALA A 178 15.16 1.23 -4.76
CA ALA A 178 16.04 0.06 -4.87
C ALA A 178 16.08 -0.57 -6.27
N SER A 179 15.45 0.04 -7.29
CA SER A 179 15.36 -0.55 -8.64
C SER A 179 16.73 -0.90 -9.26
N GLU A 180 17.77 -0.10 -9.00
CA GLU A 180 19.15 -0.36 -9.46
C GLU A 180 19.89 -1.47 -8.67
N LEU A 181 19.33 -1.89 -7.53
CA LEU A 181 19.86 -2.97 -6.69
C LEU A 181 19.16 -4.31 -6.95
N LEU A 182 18.14 -4.32 -7.81
CA LEU A 182 17.39 -5.53 -8.12
C LEU A 182 18.16 -6.41 -9.13
N PRO A 183 17.99 -7.75 -9.06
CA PRO A 183 18.51 -8.66 -10.08
C PRO A 183 17.99 -8.31 -11.47
N GLU A 184 18.74 -8.61 -12.53
CA GLU A 184 18.31 -8.36 -13.93
C GLU A 184 16.97 -9.05 -14.27
N ASP A 185 16.63 -10.15 -13.60
CA ASP A 185 15.39 -10.92 -13.82
C ASP A 185 14.27 -10.56 -12.81
N ASN A 186 14.14 -9.29 -12.43
CA ASN A 186 13.16 -8.83 -11.43
C ASN A 186 11.76 -8.55 -12.02
N ILE A 187 10.79 -8.21 -11.16
CA ILE A 187 9.40 -7.94 -11.57
C ILE A 187 9.23 -6.71 -12.46
N LEU A 188 10.13 -5.72 -12.39
CA LEU A 188 10.04 -4.50 -13.19
C LEU A 188 10.15 -4.81 -14.69
N ASP A 189 10.88 -5.84 -15.07
CA ASP A 189 11.00 -6.28 -16.48
C ASP A 189 9.89 -7.26 -16.90
N SER A 190 8.99 -7.64 -15.98
CA SER A 190 7.84 -8.47 -16.32
C SER A 190 6.89 -7.74 -17.28
N VAL A 191 6.48 -8.45 -18.34
CA VAL A 191 5.42 -7.99 -19.24
C VAL A 191 4.11 -7.76 -18.47
N ALA A 192 3.80 -8.59 -17.47
CA ALA A 192 2.58 -8.43 -16.66
C ALA A 192 2.63 -7.14 -15.84
N TYR A 193 3.75 -6.90 -15.14
CA TYR A 193 3.96 -5.67 -14.39
C TYR A 193 3.89 -4.43 -15.29
N GLN A 194 4.63 -4.44 -16.41
CA GLN A 194 4.65 -3.32 -17.36
C GLN A 194 3.28 -3.04 -17.98
N ASN A 195 2.46 -4.08 -18.19
CA ASN A 195 1.10 -3.91 -18.68
C ASN A 195 0.18 -3.26 -17.63
N GLU A 196 0.26 -3.68 -16.37
CA GLU A 196 -0.51 -3.05 -15.29
C GLU A 196 -0.03 -1.61 -15.01
N LEU A 197 1.27 -1.37 -15.05
CA LEU A 197 1.85 -0.04 -14.88
C LEU A 197 1.34 0.94 -15.95
N LYS A 198 1.31 0.51 -17.22
CA LYS A 198 0.72 1.31 -18.32
C LYS A 198 -0.78 1.57 -18.12
N LYS A 199 -1.53 0.62 -17.56
CA LYS A 199 -2.96 0.81 -17.27
C LYS A 199 -3.18 1.85 -16.18
N MET A 200 -2.36 1.82 -15.12
CA MET A 200 -2.39 2.80 -14.03
C MET A 200 -2.06 4.21 -14.58
N GLN A 201 -0.93 4.37 -15.26
CA GLN A 201 -0.51 5.64 -15.87
C GLN A 201 -1.54 6.19 -16.86
N GLY A 202 -2.14 5.32 -17.68
CA GLY A 202 -3.19 5.72 -18.61
C GLY A 202 -4.51 6.13 -17.92
N GLN A 203 -4.75 5.71 -16.67
CA GLN A 203 -5.90 6.15 -15.88
C GLN A 203 -5.64 7.48 -15.18
N GLU A 204 -4.43 7.66 -14.63
CA GLU A 204 -3.97 8.93 -14.05
C GLU A 204 -4.03 10.05 -15.09
N ALA A 205 -3.45 9.84 -16.27
CA ALA A 205 -3.50 10.82 -17.36
C ALA A 205 -4.94 11.20 -17.78
N LYS A 206 -5.88 10.24 -17.74
CA LYS A 206 -7.31 10.51 -18.02
C LYS A 206 -8.03 11.23 -16.88
N GLN A 207 -7.58 11.04 -15.64
CA GLN A 207 -8.10 11.79 -14.49
C GLN A 207 -7.58 13.22 -14.51
N GLU A 208 -6.29 13.42 -14.79
CA GLU A 208 -5.69 14.75 -14.97
C GLU A 208 -6.38 15.51 -16.10
N GLN A 209 -6.55 14.90 -17.29
CA GLN A 209 -7.28 15.52 -18.40
C GLN A 209 -8.72 15.89 -18.04
N ARG A 210 -9.45 15.03 -17.31
CA ARG A 210 -10.81 15.37 -16.85
C ARG A 210 -10.83 16.47 -15.82
N GLN A 211 -9.84 16.53 -14.93
CA GLN A 211 -9.72 17.63 -13.96
C GLN A 211 -9.39 18.94 -14.66
N GLU A 212 -8.49 18.94 -15.65
CA GLU A 212 -8.20 20.11 -16.49
C GLU A 212 -9.43 20.58 -17.27
N GLU A 213 -10.20 19.66 -17.86
CA GLU A 213 -11.44 19.99 -18.59
C GLU A 213 -12.53 20.55 -17.63
N LEU A 214 -12.64 20.02 -16.41
CA LEU A 214 -13.52 20.55 -15.36
C LEU A 214 -13.10 21.94 -14.87
N VAL A 215 -11.79 22.21 -14.79
CA VAL A 215 -11.25 23.53 -14.43
C VAL A 215 -11.48 24.53 -15.57
N GLN A 216 -11.26 24.14 -16.82
CA GLN A 216 -11.54 25.01 -17.98
C GLN A 216 -13.03 25.34 -18.11
N VAL A 217 -13.93 24.38 -17.90
CA VAL A 217 -15.38 24.65 -17.89
C VAL A 217 -15.76 25.60 -16.75
N GLN A 218 -15.12 25.53 -15.59
CA GLN A 218 -15.35 26.49 -14.49
C GLN A 218 -14.81 27.89 -14.77
N GLU A 219 -13.70 28.02 -15.51
CA GLU A 219 -13.16 29.32 -15.93
C GLU A 219 -14.02 29.97 -17.02
N ASP A 220 -14.52 29.19 -17.99
CA ASP A 220 -15.41 29.70 -19.04
C ASP A 220 -16.78 30.14 -18.49
N ASP A 221 -17.32 29.45 -17.48
CA ASP A 221 -18.59 29.81 -16.83
C ASP A 221 -18.45 31.03 -15.89
N GLN A 222 -17.22 31.34 -15.41
CA GLN A 222 -16.91 32.57 -14.67
C GLN A 222 -16.65 33.78 -15.59
N GLY A 223 -16.43 33.57 -16.89
CA GLY A 223 -16.21 34.62 -17.88
C GLY A 223 -17.50 35.25 -18.47
N LEU A 224 -18.68 34.76 -18.11
CA LEU A 224 -19.95 35.15 -18.74
C LEU A 224 -20.96 35.90 -17.86
N ASP A 225 -20.64 36.21 -16.60
CA ASP A 225 -21.59 36.90 -15.70
C ASP A 225 -20.99 38.18 -15.07
N GLU A 226 -20.63 39.14 -15.91
CA GLU A 226 -20.48 40.54 -15.51
C GLU A 226 -21.73 41.37 -15.84
N THR A 227 -22.94 40.94 -15.43
CA THR A 227 -24.03 41.90 -15.21
C THR A 227 -25.05 41.43 -14.16
N GLY A 228 -24.91 41.94 -12.94
CA GLY A 228 -26.09 42.40 -12.19
C GLY A 228 -26.46 41.68 -10.88
N VAL A 229 -26.13 42.38 -9.79
CA VAL A 229 -26.96 42.57 -8.58
C VAL A 229 -27.08 41.41 -7.57
N ASP A 230 -26.41 41.66 -6.42
CA ASP A 230 -26.73 41.30 -5.02
C ASP A 230 -27.62 40.07 -4.74
N ALA A 231 -26.99 39.02 -4.20
CA ALA A 231 -26.93 38.81 -2.75
C ALA A 231 -26.39 37.39 -2.45
N LYS A 232 -25.47 37.32 -1.46
CA LYS A 232 -25.19 36.13 -0.62
C LYS A 232 -24.31 35.04 -1.26
N GLU A 233 -22.98 35.11 -1.04
CA GLU A 233 -22.15 33.90 -0.86
C GLU A 233 -20.69 34.24 -0.47
N ASN A 234 -20.35 34.06 0.80
CA ASN A 234 -18.98 34.23 1.32
C ASN A 234 -18.27 32.88 1.50
N LYS A 235 -18.52 31.91 0.60
CA LYS A 235 -17.88 30.58 0.62
C LYS A 235 -17.06 30.25 -0.62
N ARG A 236 -17.35 30.88 -1.77
CA ARG A 236 -16.66 30.61 -3.05
C ARG A 236 -15.27 31.25 -3.16
N ALA A 237 -15.07 32.44 -2.57
CA ALA A 237 -13.79 33.14 -2.62
C ALA A 237 -12.64 32.39 -1.91
N ASN A 238 -12.94 31.65 -0.83
CA ASN A 238 -11.91 30.92 -0.08
C ASN A 238 -11.36 29.70 -0.82
N GLY A 239 -12.16 29.04 -1.67
CA GLY A 239 -11.72 27.87 -2.44
C GLY A 239 -10.72 28.22 -3.54
N VAL A 240 -10.95 29.35 -4.23
CA VAL A 240 -10.06 29.85 -5.30
C VAL A 240 -8.73 30.31 -4.71
N ILE A 241 -8.73 30.96 -3.55
CA ILE A 241 -7.50 31.35 -2.84
C ILE A 241 -6.70 30.11 -2.42
N TYR A 242 -7.37 29.03 -2.00
CA TYR A 242 -6.71 27.79 -1.60
C TYR A 242 -6.03 27.09 -2.79
N LEU A 243 -6.68 27.07 -3.96
CA LEU A 243 -6.11 26.51 -5.19
C LEU A 243 -4.90 27.31 -5.69
N LEU A 244 -4.97 28.65 -5.62
CA LEU A 244 -3.82 29.51 -5.97
C LEU A 244 -2.64 29.33 -5.01
N LEU A 245 -2.90 29.15 -3.71
CA LEU A 245 -1.86 28.85 -2.73
C LEU A 245 -1.23 27.47 -2.95
N LEU A 246 -2.03 26.45 -3.26
CA LEU A 246 -1.56 25.10 -3.55
C LEU A 246 -0.66 25.08 -4.81
N ALA A 247 -1.08 25.76 -5.88
CA ALA A 247 -0.28 25.90 -7.10
C ALA A 247 1.06 26.62 -6.85
N LEU A 248 1.07 27.65 -5.98
CA LEU A 248 2.31 28.34 -5.59
C LEU A 248 3.25 27.44 -4.78
N VAL A 249 2.72 26.60 -3.90
CA VAL A 249 3.51 25.63 -3.11
C VAL A 249 4.16 24.58 -4.01
N ILE A 250 3.39 24.00 -4.94
CA ILE A 250 3.91 23.03 -5.91
C ILE A 250 5.04 23.64 -6.75
N ARG A 251 4.84 24.88 -7.23
CA ARG A 251 5.86 25.60 -8.01
C ARG A 251 7.14 25.88 -7.21
N LEU A 252 7.02 26.13 -5.90
CA LEU A 252 8.15 26.35 -5.00
C LEU A 252 8.95 25.06 -4.78
N ILE A 253 8.27 23.91 -4.65
CA ILE A 253 8.89 22.59 -4.51
C ILE A 253 9.71 22.26 -5.76
N PHE A 254 9.13 22.44 -6.96
CA PHE A 254 9.87 22.24 -8.23
C PHE A 254 11.05 23.20 -8.39
N TYR A 255 10.91 24.47 -7.99
CA TYR A 255 12.02 25.43 -8.05
C TYR A 255 13.17 25.05 -7.11
N MET A 256 12.88 24.48 -5.94
CA MET A 256 13.91 24.00 -5.01
C MET A 256 14.59 22.70 -5.48
N MET A 257 13.89 21.85 -6.24
CA MET A 257 14.48 20.63 -6.82
C MET A 257 15.43 20.92 -8.00
N VAL A 258 15.15 21.93 -8.82
CA VAL A 258 15.99 22.28 -9.99
C VAL A 258 17.25 23.07 -9.59
N LYS A 259 17.31 23.59 -8.37
CA LYS A 259 18.44 24.41 -7.88
C LYS A 259 19.39 23.66 -6.95
N ARG A 260 19.27 22.33 -6.85
CA ARG A 260 20.16 21.46 -6.09
C ARG A 260 21.10 20.69 -7.00
#